data_AF-A0A4R7GML3-F1
#
_entry.id   AF-A0A4R7GML3-F1
#
_cell.length_a   1.000
_cell.length_b   1.000
_cell.length_c   1.000
_cell.angle_alpha   90.00
_cell.angle_beta   90.00
_cell.angle_gamma   90.00
#
_symmetry.space_group_name_H-M   'P 1'
#
loop_
_entity.id
_entity.type
_entity.pdbx_description
1 polymer ?
#
loop_
_entity_poly.entity_id
_entity_poly.type
_entity_poly.pdbx_seq_one_letter_code
_entity_poly.pdbx_strand_id
1 'polypeptide(L)' 'MKFTIEHPSARKLVDRSRVLVNVMLENPDDNNPNYVLLLILAEQLQRLNDDLEEEEVRQLKAVN' A
#
# COMPACT_ATOMS: atom_id res chain seq x y z
N MET A 1 9.16 11.78 -27.66
CA MET A 1 9.54 11.12 -26.39
C MET A 1 8.67 9.88 -26.23
N LYS A 2 9.27 8.68 -26.23
CA LYS A 2 8.53 7.44 -25.92
C LYS A 2 8.47 7.35 -24.40
N PHE A 3 7.32 7.58 -23.80
CA PHE A 3 7.13 7.30 -22.38
C PHE A 3 7.05 5.78 -22.23
N THR A 4 8.14 5.16 -21.80
CA THR A 4 8.08 3.81 -21.25
C THR A 4 7.29 3.92 -19.96
N ILE A 5 6.04 3.45 -19.96
CA ILE A 5 5.28 3.28 -18.73
C ILE A 5 5.95 2.12 -18.00
N GLU A 6 6.94 2.43 -17.15
CA GLU A 6 7.46 1.44 -16.22
C GLU A 6 6.31 1.00 -15.32
N HIS A 7 5.95 -0.28 -15.44
CA HIS A 7 4.95 -0.86 -14.56
C HIS A 7 5.54 -0.89 -13.15
N PRO A 8 4.95 -0.17 -12.17
CA PRO A 8 5.47 -0.18 -10.81
C PRO A 8 5.43 -1.60 -10.25
N SER A 9 6.43 -1.96 -9.45
CA SER A 9 6.43 -3.22 -8.71
C SER A 9 5.22 -3.29 -7.78
N ALA A 10 4.80 -4.51 -7.43
CA ALA A 10 3.75 -4.73 -6.44
C ALA A 10 4.03 -3.98 -5.13
N ARG A 11 5.28 -3.99 -4.66
CA ARG A 11 5.75 -3.23 -3.49
C ARG A 11 5.43 -1.73 -3.59
N LYS A 12 5.78 -1.10 -4.71
CA LYS A 12 5.53 0.33 -4.96
C LYS A 12 4.03 0.64 -5.07
N LEU A 13 3.24 -0.30 -5.60
CA LEU A 13 1.78 -0.14 -5.66
C LEU A 13 1.17 -0.18 -4.25
N VAL A 14 1.57 -1.14 -3.41
CA VAL A 14 1.12 -1.25 -2.02
C VAL A 14 1.45 0.01 -1.23
N ASP A 15 2.67 0.54 -1.33
CA ASP A 15 3.05 1.78 -0.66
C ASP A 15 2.16 2.97 -1.06
N ARG A 16 1.96 3.15 -2.36
CA ARG A 16 1.12 4.24 -2.88
C ARG A 16 -0.32 4.10 -2.42
N SER A 17 -0.86 2.88 -2.43
CA SER A 17 -2.21 2.59 -1.95
C SER A 17 -2.35 2.89 -0.46
N ARG A 18 -1.37 2.54 0.38
CA ARG A 18 -1.38 2.86 1.82
C ARG A 18 -1.42 4.36 2.06
N VAL A 19 -0.56 5.12 1.37
CA VAL A 19 -0.55 6.59 1.48
C VAL A 19 -1.90 7.17 1.09
N LEU A 20 -2.47 6.74 -0.04
CA LEU A 20 -3.75 7.25 -0.51
C LEU A 20 -4.89 6.96 0.49
N VAL A 21 -4.98 5.72 0.99
CA VAL A 21 -6.03 5.34 1.94
C VAL A 21 -5.90 6.10 3.25
N ASN A 22 -4.68 6.28 3.78
CA ASN A 22 -4.46 7.06 4.99
C ASN A 22 -4.86 8.52 4.80
N VAL A 23 -4.54 9.14 3.64
CA VAL A 23 -4.97 10.51 3.33
C VAL A 23 -6.51 10.62 3.31
N MET A 24 -7.20 9.63 2.75
CA MET A 24 -8.67 9.60 2.73
C MET A 24 -9.29 9.38 4.12
N LEU A 25 -8.60 8.67 5.02
CA LEU A 25 -9.02 8.49 6.41
C LEU A 25 -8.78 9.73 7.26
N GLU A 26 -7.68 10.45 7.03
CA GLU A 26 -7.33 11.70 7.70
C GLU A 26 -8.20 12.88 7.24
N ASN A 27 -8.69 12.84 6.00
CA ASN A 27 -9.54 13.86 5.40
C ASN A 27 -10.89 13.26 4.98
N PRO A 28 -11.73 12.85 5.93
CA PRO A 28 -13.03 12.26 5.60
C PRO A 28 -13.91 13.30 4.92
N ASP A 29 -14.46 12.96 3.75
CA ASP A 29 -15.49 13.77 3.10
C ASP A 29 -16.70 13.97 4.05
N ASP A 30 -17.39 15.11 3.97
CA ASP A 30 -18.52 15.45 4.85
C ASP A 30 -19.64 14.41 4.87
N ASN A 31 -19.72 13.54 3.85
CA ASN A 31 -20.70 12.47 3.72
C ASN A 31 -20.10 11.05 3.76
N ASN A 32 -18.89 10.86 4.32
CA ASN A 32 -18.04 9.67 4.15
C ASN A 32 -18.77 8.32 4.33
N PRO A 33 -19.38 7.76 3.27
CA PRO A 33 -20.19 6.56 3.36
C PRO A 33 -19.29 5.32 3.37
N ASN A 34 -18.02 5.51 3.05
CA ASN A 34 -17.03 4.47 2.86
C ASN A 34 -16.01 4.44 4.00
N TYR A 35 -16.21 5.18 5.09
CA TYR A 35 -15.23 5.29 6.17
C TYR A 35 -14.84 3.91 6.74
N VAL A 36 -15.83 3.07 7.05
CA VAL A 36 -15.61 1.70 7.54
C VAL A 36 -14.88 0.85 6.49
N LEU A 37 -15.21 1.02 5.21
CA LEU A 37 -14.54 0.30 4.12
C LEU A 37 -13.07 0.74 3.97
N LEU A 38 -12.78 2.03 4.15
CA LEU A 38 -11.41 2.56 4.14
C LEU A 38 -10.60 2.04 5.32
N LEU A 39 -11.19 1.89 6.51
CA LEU A 39 -10.51 1.28 7.67
C LEU A 39 -10.13 -0.18 7.39
N ILE A 40 -11.07 -0.96 6.83
CA ILE A 40 -10.80 -2.36 6.44
C ILE A 40 -9.70 -2.42 5.39
N LEU A 41 -9.76 -1.56 4.38
CA LEU A 41 -8.75 -1.52 3.32
C LEU A 41 -7.38 -1.10 3.87
N ALA A 42 -7.32 -0.15 4.79
CA ALA A 42 -6.08 0.26 5.45
C ALA A 42 -5.45 -0.91 6.22
N GLU A 43 -6.26 -1.66 6.97
CA GLU A 43 -5.81 -2.86 7.69
C GLU A 43 -5.24 -3.91 6.71
N GLN A 44 -5.96 -4.21 5.64
CA GLN A 44 -5.53 -5.19 4.64
C GLN A 44 -4.22 -4.78 3.96
N LEU A 45 -4.08 -3.50 3.60
CA LEU A 45 -2.86 -2.97 3.00
C LEU A 45 -1.68 -2.96 3.98
N GLN A 46 -1.93 -2.74 5.27
CA GLN A 46 -0.90 -2.86 6.29
C GLN A 46 -0.40 -4.30 6.40
N ARG A 47 -1.31 -5.27 6.54
CA ARG A 47 -0.95 -6.70 6.58
C ARG A 47 -0.15 -7.12 5.35
N LEU A 48 -0.57 -6.69 4.16
CA LEU A 48 0.16 -6.99 2.92
C LEU A 48 1.55 -6.34 2.88
N ASN A 49 1.70 -5.12 3.40
CA ASN A 49 3.02 -4.49 3.51
C ASN A 49 3.94 -5.28 4.44
N ASP A 50 3.41 -5.74 5.57
CA ASP A 50 4.19 -6.50 6.55
C ASP A 50 4.66 -7.84 5.96
N ASP A 51 3.78 -8.55 5.24
CA ASP A 51 4.14 -9.79 4.52
C ASP A 51 5.25 -9.56 3.47
N LEU A 52 5.17 -8.46 2.71
CA LEU A 52 6.19 -8.09 1.72
C LEU A 52 7.53 -7.74 2.39
N GLU A 53 7.50 -6.99 3.49
CA GLU A 53 8.69 -6.63 4.26
C GLU A 53 9.35 -7.86 4.88
N GLU A 54 8.56 -8.80 5.41
CA GLU A 54 9.07 -10.08 5.89
C GLU A 54 9.77 -10.87 4.78
N GLU A 55 9.19 -10.92 3.57
CA GLU A 55 9.78 -11.60 2.43
C GLU A 55 11.10 -10.92 2.01
N GLU A 56 11.13 -9.60 1.93
CA GLU A 56 12.35 -8.81 1.65
C GLU A 56 13.46 -9.11 2.67
N VAL A 57 13.12 -9.15 3.96
CA VAL A 57 14.07 -9.51 5.03
C VAL A 57 14.57 -10.94 4.89
N ARG A 58 13.70 -11.90 4.56
CA ARG A 58 14.10 -13.31 4.33
C ARG A 58 15.07 -13.42 3.15
N GLN A 59 14.80 -12.71 2.06
CA GLN A 59 15.68 -12.68 0.88
C GLN A 59 17.05 -12.09 1.23
N LEU A 60 17.09 -10.97 1.97
CA LEU A 60 18.36 -10.36 2.41
C LEU A 60 19.18 -11.30 3.32
N LYS A 61 18.52 -12.10 4.16
CA LYS A 61 19.21 -13.10 5.01
C LYS A 61 19.68 -14.33 4.23
N ALA A 62 19.09 -14.66 3.09
CA ALA A 62 19.48 -15.79 2.25
C ALA A 62 20.69 -15.48 1.34
N VAL A 63 21.00 -14.20 1.15
CA VAL A 63 22.10 -13.72 0.29
C VAL A 63 23.37 -13.38 1.11
N ASN A 64 23.25 -13.30 2.43
CA ASN A 64 24.36 -13.10 3.38
C ASN A 64 24.76 -14.42 4.05
#